data_AF-A0A3N5IJ83-F1
#
_entry.id   AF-A0A3N5IJ83-F1
#
_cell.length_a   1.000
_cell.length_b   1.000
_cell.length_c   1.000
_cell.angle_alpha   90.00
_cell.angle_beta   90.00
_cell.angle_gamma   90.00
#
_symmetry.space_group_name_H-M   'P 1'
#
loop_
_entity.id
_entity.type
_entity.pdbx_description
1 polymer ?
#
loop_
_entity_poly.entity_id
_entity_poly.type
_entity_poly.pdbx_seq_one_letter_code
_entity_poly.pdbx_strand_id
1 'polypeptide(L)'
;MNFKEQIASIFWLLLGAGLIFEGYRLEVGRLQEPGSGFVIFWMGIIISGLSLLLFGSCLRHPAPKPEKPSPWFGRGWKKILAVLAALVVYAYLLIPLGFLLTTFLLMIFLFKGINPQRWLNALGGAVLSSLIVYLVFNYWLGVQLPQGIFR
;
A
#
# COMPACT_ATOMS: atom_id res chain seq x y z
N MET A 1 15.31 -17.01 19.35
CA MET A 1 14.63 -15.70 19.47
C MET A 1 15.57 -14.65 18.90
N ASN A 2 15.27 -14.12 17.71
CA ASN A 2 16.13 -13.12 17.06
C ASN A 2 15.88 -11.75 17.70
N PHE A 3 16.85 -11.24 18.45
CA PHE A 3 16.78 -9.91 19.09
C PHE A 3 16.39 -8.79 18.08
N LYS A 4 16.85 -8.91 16.83
CA LYS A 4 16.53 -7.97 15.75
C LYS A 4 15.05 -7.95 15.36
N GLU A 5 14.40 -9.11 15.31
CA GLU A 5 12.98 -9.23 14.94
C GLU A 5 12.06 -8.73 16.06
N GLN A 6 12.47 -8.95 17.31
CA GLN A 6 11.76 -8.45 18.48
C GLN A 6 11.83 -6.93 18.59
N ILE A 7 13.01 -6.33 18.36
CA ILE A 7 13.15 -4.87 18.31
C ILE A 7 12.34 -4.28 17.17
N ALA A 8 12.40 -4.88 15.98
CA ALA A 8 11.63 -4.42 14.83
C ALA A 8 10.13 -4.46 15.10
N SER A 9 9.60 -5.57 15.63
CA SER A 9 8.16 -5.70 15.94
C SER A 9 7.71 -4.72 17.03
N ILE A 10 8.50 -4.52 18.10
CA ILE A 10 8.19 -3.53 19.14
C ILE A 10 8.23 -2.11 18.57
N PHE A 11 9.23 -1.78 17.75
CA PHE A 11 9.32 -0.47 17.10
C PHE A 11 8.10 -0.18 16.22
N TRP A 12 7.71 -1.13 15.37
CA TRP A 12 6.53 -0.98 14.51
C TRP A 12 5.23 -0.94 15.31
N LEU A 13 5.12 -1.67 16.41
CA LEU A 13 3.99 -1.60 17.33
C LEU A 13 3.85 -0.21 17.94
N LEU A 14 4.95 0.38 18.44
CA LEU A 14 4.95 1.72 19.02
C LEU A 14 4.63 2.79 17.97
N LEU A 15 5.21 2.67 16.76
CA LEU A 15 4.90 3.55 15.64
C LEU A 15 3.41 3.48 15.28
N GLY A 16 2.87 2.26 15.16
CA GLY A 16 1.46 2.02 14.85
C GLY A 16 0.53 2.61 15.92
N ALA A 17 0.86 2.42 17.20
CA ALA A 17 0.11 3.01 18.31
C ALA A 17 0.13 4.54 18.28
N GLY A 18 1.28 5.14 17.96
CA GLY A 18 1.42 6.59 17.77
C GLY A 18 0.54 7.10 16.62
N LEU A 19 0.49 6.39 15.50
CA LEU A 19 -0.38 6.73 14.37
C LEU A 19 -1.87 6.60 14.72
N ILE A 20 -2.26 5.61 15.51
CA ILE A 20 -3.65 5.49 16.02
C ILE A 20 -4.00 6.71 16.87
N PHE A 21 -3.11 7.10 17.79
CA PHE A 21 -3.33 8.26 18.66
C PHE A 21 -3.44 9.57 17.87
N GLU A 22 -2.51 9.83 16.94
CA GLU A 22 -2.58 11.01 16.09
C GLU A 22 -3.77 10.97 15.12
N GLY A 23 -4.10 9.81 14.56
CA GLY A 23 -5.29 9.65 13.72
C GLY A 23 -6.59 9.92 14.48
N TYR A 24 -6.67 9.55 15.75
CA TYR A 24 -7.80 9.88 16.62
C TYR A 24 -7.84 11.39 16.93
N ARG A 25 -6.68 12.00 17.20
CA ARG A 25 -6.54 13.44 17.48
C ARG A 25 -6.87 14.32 16.28
N LEU A 26 -6.54 13.87 15.06
CA LEU A 26 -6.79 14.56 13.79
C LEU A 26 -8.23 14.40 13.28
N GLU A 27 -9.13 13.91 14.15
CA GLU A 27 -10.51 13.53 13.87
C GLU A 27 -10.61 12.54 12.70
N VAL A 28 -10.96 11.30 13.03
CA VAL A 28 -11.21 10.23 12.03
C VAL A 28 -12.36 10.61 11.08
N GLY A 29 -13.25 11.51 11.50
CA GLY A 29 -14.43 11.93 10.76
C GLY A 29 -15.49 10.82 10.67
N ARG A 30 -16.44 10.97 9.73
CA ARG A 30 -17.47 9.95 9.42
C ARG A 30 -17.08 9.18 8.17
N LEU A 31 -17.65 7.99 7.96
CA LEU A 31 -17.38 7.19 6.75
C LEU A 31 -17.67 7.93 5.44
N GLN A 32 -18.67 8.81 5.42
CA GLN A 32 -19.03 9.64 4.26
C GLN A 32 -18.31 10.99 4.21
N GLU A 33 -17.64 11.39 5.30
CA GLU A 33 -16.86 12.62 5.41
C GLU A 33 -15.57 12.28 6.15
N PRO A 34 -14.62 11.59 5.48
CA PRO A 34 -13.38 11.16 6.10
C PRO A 34 -12.60 12.38 6.57
N GLY A 35 -12.35 12.45 7.88
CA GLY A 35 -11.51 13.49 8.45
C GLY A 35 -10.04 13.25 8.11
N SER A 36 -9.19 14.25 8.36
CA SER A 36 -7.76 14.15 8.06
C SER A 36 -7.08 12.98 8.80
N GLY A 37 -7.65 12.56 9.94
CA GLY A 37 -7.19 11.43 10.73
C GLY A 37 -7.61 10.05 10.21
N PHE A 38 -8.57 9.94 9.27
CA PHE A 38 -9.14 8.64 8.84
C PHE A 38 -8.06 7.67 8.35
N VAL A 39 -7.27 8.09 7.37
CA VAL A 39 -6.22 7.26 6.76
C VAL A 39 -5.13 6.93 7.78
N ILE A 40 -4.73 7.91 8.59
CA ILE A 40 -3.66 7.79 9.60
C ILE A 40 -4.05 6.76 10.66
N PHE A 41 -5.29 6.82 11.15
CA PHE A 41 -5.84 5.91 12.15
C PHE A 41 -5.84 4.45 11.66
N TRP A 42 -6.42 4.18 10.48
CA TRP A 42 -6.50 2.84 9.92
C TRP A 42 -5.12 2.26 9.54
N MET A 43 -4.22 3.10 9.03
CA MET A 43 -2.81 2.74 8.83
C MET A 43 -2.15 2.29 10.13
N GLY A 44 -2.37 3.02 11.21
CA GLY A 44 -1.88 2.66 12.54
C GLY A 44 -2.42 1.32 13.05
N ILE A 45 -3.71 1.03 12.82
CA ILE A 45 -4.33 -0.27 13.15
C ILE A 45 -3.66 -1.40 12.39
N ILE A 46 -3.49 -1.26 11.07
CA ILE A 46 -2.88 -2.29 10.22
C ILE A 46 -1.44 -2.56 10.66
N ILE A 47 -0.63 -1.51 10.86
CA ILE A 47 0.76 -1.62 11.30
C ILE A 47 0.84 -2.31 12.67
N SER A 48 0.01 -1.88 13.63
CA SER A 48 -0.02 -2.47 14.97
C SER A 48 -0.43 -3.94 14.92
N GLY A 49 -1.48 -4.28 14.16
CA GLY A 49 -1.96 -5.65 13.98
C GLY A 49 -0.91 -6.56 13.35
N LEU A 50 -0.26 -6.12 12.27
CA LEU A 50 0.84 -6.86 11.63
C LEU A 50 2.02 -7.05 12.59
N SER A 51 2.34 -6.03 13.39
CA SER A 51 3.41 -6.10 14.39
C SER A 51 3.10 -7.13 15.48
N LEU A 52 1.85 -7.20 15.95
CA LEU A 52 1.40 -8.22 16.89
C LEU A 52 1.46 -9.63 16.28
N LEU A 53 1.08 -9.79 15.01
CA LEU A 53 1.20 -11.08 14.31
C LEU A 53 2.66 -11.52 14.18
N LEU A 54 3.56 -10.60 13.85
CA LEU A 54 5.01 -10.88 13.79
C LEU A 54 5.60 -11.21 15.16
N PHE A 55 5.16 -10.52 16.20
CA PHE A 55 5.56 -10.82 17.57
C PHE A 55 5.05 -12.20 18.00
N GLY A 56 3.80 -12.54 17.67
CA GLY A 56 3.21 -13.86 17.94
C GLY A 56 3.85 -14.99 17.15
N SER A 57 4.25 -14.76 15.89
CA SER A 57 4.96 -15.76 15.08
C SER A 57 6.36 -16.04 15.62
N CYS A 58 7.06 -15.01 16.13
CA CYS A 58 8.35 -15.17 16.81
C CYS A 58 8.26 -16.05 18.07
N LEU A 59 7.13 -16.01 18.79
CA LEU A 59 6.89 -16.83 19.98
C LEU A 59 6.56 -18.28 19.63
N ARG A 60 5.86 -18.52 18.52
CA ARG A 60 5.41 -19.87 18.11
C ARG A 60 6.47 -20.66 17.35
N HIS A 61 7.34 -20.00 16.58
CA HIS A 61 8.40 -20.64 15.82
C HIS A 61 9.73 -19.87 16.01
N PRO A 62 10.74 -20.48 16.66
CA PRO A 62 12.10 -19.94 16.59
C PRO A 62 12.54 -19.96 15.13
N ALA A 63 12.95 -18.79 14.62
CA ALA A 63 13.22 -18.53 13.20
C ALA A 63 13.92 -19.69 12.47
N PRO A 64 13.46 -20.09 11.26
CA PRO A 64 14.31 -20.82 10.34
C PRO A 64 15.57 -20.00 10.07
N LYS A 65 16.71 -20.69 9.89
CA LYS A 65 18.03 -20.11 9.62
C LYS A 65 17.91 -18.92 8.66
N PRO A 66 18.65 -17.82 8.88
CA PRO A 66 18.65 -16.71 7.94
C PRO A 66 19.04 -17.25 6.57
N GLU A 67 18.08 -17.30 5.65
CA GLU A 67 18.38 -17.47 4.24
C GLU A 67 19.39 -16.39 3.90
N LYS A 68 20.51 -16.81 3.28
CA LYS A 68 21.59 -15.92 2.85
C LYS A 68 20.96 -14.67 2.26
N PRO A 69 21.39 -13.46 2.64
CA PRO A 69 20.86 -12.24 2.05
C PRO A 69 21.05 -12.38 0.54
N SER A 70 19.94 -12.64 -0.16
CA SER A 70 19.83 -12.46 -1.59
C SER A 70 20.45 -11.08 -1.87
N PRO A 71 21.34 -10.94 -2.88
CA PRO A 71 21.99 -9.67 -3.15
C PRO A 71 20.92 -8.64 -3.55
N TRP A 72 20.37 -7.98 -2.54
CA TRP A 72 19.36 -6.94 -2.61
C TRP A 72 19.84 -5.81 -3.53
N PHE A 73 21.16 -5.62 -3.58
CA PHE A 73 21.86 -4.65 -4.41
C PHE A 73 21.97 -5.00 -5.91
N GLY A 74 21.85 -6.26 -6.32
CA GLY A 74 22.22 -6.66 -7.70
C GLY A 74 21.10 -6.51 -8.74
N ARG A 75 19.83 -6.64 -8.33
CA ARG A 75 18.70 -6.78 -9.28
C ARG A 75 17.43 -6.00 -8.92
N GLY A 76 17.27 -5.61 -7.64
CA GLY A 76 16.05 -4.93 -7.16
C GLY A 76 16.02 -3.42 -7.44
N TRP A 77 17.17 -2.74 -7.38
CA TRP A 77 17.25 -1.28 -7.46
C TRP A 77 16.72 -0.68 -8.76
N LYS A 78 16.96 -1.34 -9.90
CA LYS A 78 16.38 -0.90 -11.19
C LYS A 78 14.86 -0.97 -11.19
N LYS A 79 14.28 -2.02 -10.57
CA LYS A 79 12.83 -2.15 -10.42
C LYS A 79 12.27 -1.07 -9.48
N ILE A 80 12.94 -0.81 -8.36
CA ILE A 80 12.56 0.26 -7.43
C ILE A 80 12.56 1.62 -8.15
N LEU A 81 13.63 1.94 -8.88
CA LEU A 81 13.72 3.19 -9.63
C LEU A 81 12.64 3.28 -10.72
N ALA A 82 12.33 2.16 -11.39
CA ALA A 82 11.25 2.10 -12.37
C ALA A 82 9.86 2.33 -11.74
N VAL A 83 9.59 1.78 -10.54
CA VAL A 83 8.35 2.06 -9.79
C VAL A 83 8.26 3.54 -9.43
N LEU A 84 9.34 4.11 -8.89
CA LEU A 84 9.38 5.51 -8.51
C LEU A 84 9.12 6.43 -9.71
N ALA A 85 9.80 6.17 -10.84
CA ALA A 85 9.56 6.89 -12.08
C ALA A 85 8.11 6.74 -12.56
N ALA A 86 7.54 5.53 -12.50
CA ALA A 86 6.15 5.29 -12.89
C ALA A 86 5.15 6.02 -11.98
N LEU A 87 5.42 6.14 -10.67
CA LEU A 87 4.60 6.92 -9.74
C LEU A 87 4.64 8.42 -10.05
N VAL A 88 5.80 8.95 -10.42
CA VAL A 88 5.93 10.35 -10.87
C VAL A 88 5.11 10.56 -12.14
N VAL A 89 5.26 9.68 -13.13
CA VAL A 89 4.47 9.73 -14.38
C VAL A 89 2.97 9.61 -14.10
N TYR A 90 2.57 8.73 -13.17
CA TYR A 90 1.18 8.59 -12.75
C TYR A 90 0.63 9.90 -12.17
N ALA A 91 1.37 10.58 -11.30
CA ALA A 91 0.94 11.87 -10.74
C ALA A 91 0.69 12.93 -11.83
N TYR A 92 1.53 12.99 -12.86
CA TYR A 92 1.35 13.90 -13.99
C TYR A 92 0.17 13.52 -14.89
N LEU A 93 -0.02 12.22 -15.15
CA LEU A 93 -1.08 11.72 -16.02
C LEU A 93 -2.46 11.71 -15.35
N LEU A 94 -2.51 11.70 -14.01
CA LEU A 94 -3.75 11.56 -13.25
C LEU A 94 -4.73 12.71 -13.52
N ILE A 95 -4.21 13.92 -13.71
CA ILE A 95 -5.02 15.11 -14.00
C ILE A 95 -5.66 15.02 -15.41
N PRO A 96 -4.91 14.82 -16.51
CA PRO A 96 -5.50 14.77 -17.86
C PRO A 96 -6.28 13.48 -18.15
N LEU A 97 -5.76 12.31 -17.76
CA LEU A 97 -6.35 11.02 -18.15
C LEU A 97 -7.40 10.50 -17.14
N GLY A 98 -7.40 11.02 -15.92
CA GLY A 98 -8.30 10.56 -14.85
C GLY A 98 -7.81 9.31 -14.13
N PHE A 99 -8.36 9.08 -12.94
CA PHE A 99 -7.95 8.04 -12.01
C PHE A 99 -8.08 6.62 -12.59
N LEU A 100 -9.20 6.30 -13.24
CA LEU A 100 -9.48 4.94 -13.69
C LEU A 100 -8.46 4.49 -14.75
N LEU A 101 -8.23 5.31 -15.77
CA LEU A 101 -7.36 5.00 -16.89
C LEU A 101 -5.88 5.00 -16.45
N THR A 102 -5.47 5.99 -15.66
CA THR A 102 -4.09 6.05 -15.17
C THR A 102 -3.74 4.91 -14.22
N THR A 103 -4.64 4.57 -13.30
CA THR A 103 -4.43 3.46 -12.35
C THR A 103 -4.40 2.13 -13.07
N PHE A 104 -5.25 1.95 -14.07
CA PHE A 104 -5.24 0.76 -14.92
C PHE A 104 -3.90 0.60 -15.66
N LEU A 105 -3.39 1.67 -16.29
CA LEU A 105 -2.07 1.67 -16.95
C LEU A 105 -0.94 1.38 -15.96
N LEU A 106 -0.97 2.03 -14.79
CA LEU A 106 0.02 1.83 -13.74
C LEU A 106 0.02 0.37 -13.27
N MET A 107 -1.15 -0.22 -13.02
CA MET A 107 -1.28 -1.61 -12.57
C MET A 107 -0.80 -2.61 -13.63
N ILE A 108 -1.11 -2.38 -14.91
CA ILE A 108 -0.54 -3.18 -16.01
C ILE A 108 0.99 -3.08 -16.00
N PHE A 109 1.55 -1.87 -15.86
CA PHE A 109 2.99 -1.67 -15.80
C PHE A 109 3.61 -2.42 -14.60
N LEU A 110 2.98 -2.38 -13.42
CA LEU A 110 3.43 -3.11 -12.24
C LEU A 110 3.36 -4.64 -12.44
N PHE A 111 2.22 -5.16 -12.90
CA PHE A 111 1.98 -6.59 -13.07
C PHE A 111 2.63 -7.20 -14.33
N LYS A 112 3.13 -6.38 -15.25
CA LYS A 112 3.81 -6.88 -16.45
C LYS A 112 5.28 -6.51 -16.51
N GLY A 113 5.62 -5.26 -16.21
CA GLY A 113 6.98 -4.75 -16.29
C GLY A 113 7.85 -5.20 -15.12
N ILE A 114 7.31 -5.23 -13.91
CA ILE A 114 8.10 -5.50 -12.69
C ILE A 114 8.09 -6.98 -12.34
N ASN A 115 6.90 -7.57 -12.31
CA ASN A 115 6.70 -8.99 -12.03
C ASN A 115 5.88 -9.60 -13.16
N PRO A 116 6.50 -10.28 -14.14
CA PRO A 116 5.80 -10.73 -15.34
C PRO A 116 4.73 -11.78 -15.01
N GLN A 117 3.50 -11.31 -14.78
CA GLN A 117 2.34 -12.17 -14.59
C GLN A 117 1.69 -12.54 -15.94
N ARG A 118 0.84 -13.57 -15.90
CA ARG A 118 -0.02 -13.94 -17.03
C ARG A 118 -0.94 -12.77 -17.37
N TRP A 119 -1.16 -12.54 -18.67
CA TRP A 119 -1.96 -11.41 -19.16
C TRP A 119 -3.36 -11.35 -18.54
N LEU A 120 -4.03 -12.49 -18.37
CA LEU A 120 -5.33 -12.56 -17.69
C LEU A 120 -5.28 -12.04 -16.24
N ASN A 121 -4.25 -12.41 -15.48
CA ASN A 121 -4.11 -11.98 -14.09
C ASN A 121 -3.75 -10.50 -14.01
N ALA A 122 -2.88 -10.02 -14.90
CA ALA A 122 -2.50 -8.62 -14.96
C ALA A 122 -3.68 -7.73 -15.36
N LEU A 123 -4.43 -8.11 -16.40
CA LEU A 123 -5.59 -7.34 -16.86
C LEU A 123 -6.70 -7.38 -15.82
N GLY A 124 -7.05 -8.59 -15.33
CA GLY A 124 -8.08 -8.77 -14.31
C GLY A 124 -7.74 -8.02 -13.03
N GLY A 125 -6.50 -8.14 -12.54
CA GLY A 125 -6.02 -7.41 -11.37
C GLY A 125 -6.01 -5.90 -11.56
N ALA A 126 -5.63 -5.39 -12.73
CA ALA A 126 -5.64 -3.96 -13.03
C ALA A 126 -7.07 -3.40 -13.06
N VAL A 127 -8.00 -4.10 -13.74
CA VAL A 127 -9.41 -3.73 -13.76
C VAL A 127 -9.99 -3.76 -12.34
N LEU A 128 -9.90 -4.90 -11.65
CA LEU A 128 -10.43 -5.06 -10.29
C LEU A 128 -9.87 -4.04 -9.30
N SER A 129 -8.56 -3.84 -9.27
CA SER A 129 -7.94 -2.89 -8.34
C SER A 129 -8.41 -1.46 -8.61
N SER A 130 -8.39 -1.01 -9.87
CA SER A 130 -8.86 0.33 -10.24
C SER A 130 -10.33 0.55 -9.87
N LEU A 131 -11.20 -0.43 -10.14
CA LEU A 131 -12.63 -0.39 -9.81
C LEU A 131 -12.90 -0.42 -8.32
N ILE A 132 -12.24 -1.29 -7.56
CA ILE A 132 -12.41 -1.38 -6.11
C ILE A 132 -12.02 -0.04 -5.47
N VAL A 133 -10.86 0.52 -5.85
CA VAL A 133 -10.44 1.83 -5.32
C VAL A 133 -11.42 2.92 -5.75
N TYR A 134 -11.87 2.94 -7.01
CA TYR A 134 -12.85 3.91 -7.47
C TYR A 134 -14.17 3.81 -6.68
N LEU A 135 -14.70 2.62 -6.45
CA LEU A 135 -15.93 2.41 -5.68
C LEU A 135 -15.77 2.79 -4.21
N VAL A 136 -14.67 2.39 -3.57
CA VAL A 136 -14.41 2.74 -2.17
C VAL A 136 -14.34 4.25 -1.99
N PHE A 137 -13.63 4.95 -2.87
CA PHE A 137 -13.48 6.40 -2.74
C PHE A 137 -14.71 7.18 -3.19
N ASN A 138 -15.30 6.82 -4.33
CA ASN A 138 -16.44 7.56 -4.89
C ASN A 138 -17.75 7.25 -4.14
N TYR A 139 -18.03 5.98 -3.88
CA TYR A 139 -19.32 5.56 -3.31
C TYR A 139 -19.31 5.47 -1.78
N TRP A 140 -18.21 4.99 -1.20
CA TRP A 140 -18.12 4.82 0.26
C TRP A 140 -17.66 6.08 0.98
N LEU A 141 -16.61 6.73 0.45
CA LEU A 141 -16.02 7.92 1.05
C LEU A 141 -16.58 9.24 0.48
N GLY A 142 -17.37 9.19 -0.61
CA GLY A 142 -17.92 10.39 -1.26
C GLY A 142 -16.86 11.31 -1.89
N VAL A 143 -15.62 10.84 -2.05
CA VAL A 143 -14.51 11.62 -2.58
C VAL A 143 -14.52 11.55 -4.10
N GLN A 144 -14.68 12.71 -4.74
CA GLN A 144 -14.64 12.83 -6.19
C GLN A 144 -13.20 12.65 -6.69
N LEU A 145 -12.92 11.46 -7.21
CA LEU A 145 -11.66 11.19 -7.91
C LEU A 145 -11.68 11.85 -9.29
N PRO A 146 -10.53 12.33 -9.80
CA PRO A 146 -10.46 12.94 -11.12
C PRO A 146 -10.94 11.96 -12.20
N GLN A 147 -12.02 12.29 -12.89
CA GLN A 147 -12.58 11.45 -13.95
C GLN A 147 -11.86 11.66 -15.30
N GLY A 148 -11.02 12.71 -15.40
CA GLY A 148 -10.21 13.00 -16.58
C GLY A 148 -11.07 13.31 -17.81
N ILE A 149 -10.79 12.60 -18.91
CA ILE A 149 -11.45 12.76 -20.22
C ILE A 149 -12.90 12.26 -20.20
N PHE A 150 -13.32 11.48 -19.21
CA PHE A 150 -14.70 10.96 -19.08
C PHE A 150 -15.67 11.97 -18.44
N ARG A 151 -15.48 13.27 -18.68
CA ARG A 151 -16.44 14.31 -18.30
C ARG A 151 -17.72 14.22 -19.11
#